data_AF-A0A1M6DU33-F1
#
_entry.id   AF-A0A1M6DU33-F1
#
_cell.length_a   1.000
_cell.length_b   1.000
_cell.length_c   1.000
_cell.angle_alpha   90.00
_cell.angle_beta   90.00
_cell.angle_gamma   90.00
#
_symmetry.space_group_name_H-M   'P 1'
#
loop_
_entity.id
_entity.type
_entity.pdbx_description
1 polymer ?
#
loop_
_entity_poly.entity_id
_entity_poly.type
_entity_poly.pdbx_seq_one_letter_code
_entity_poly.pdbx_strand_id
1 'polypeptide(L)'
;MGFVLLSLAAGVFIGWACPLSPRGVRLVQKATLAALFVLLGSMGAQLGANEAVLRSLDTMGLRALVLAGASVAGSVLLVYLFTRLLNRLLPVDFGDGKKGRESG
;
A
#
# COMPACT_ATOMS: atom_id res chain seq x y z
N MET A 1 -10.00 18.55 1.43
CA MET A 1 -10.12 17.37 0.53
C MET A 1 -9.75 17.68 -0.92
N GLY A 2 -10.21 18.80 -1.50
CA GLY A 2 -9.87 19.18 -2.89
C GLY A 2 -8.37 19.33 -3.18
N PHE A 3 -7.57 19.86 -2.25
CA PHE A 3 -6.12 20.04 -2.45
C PHE A 3 -5.35 18.73 -2.66
N VAL A 4 -5.76 17.63 -2.01
CA VAL A 4 -5.11 16.32 -2.18
C VAL A 4 -5.41 15.77 -3.57
N LEU A 5 -6.66 15.89 -4.03
CA LEU A 5 -7.05 15.51 -5.38
C LEU A 5 -6.31 16.34 -6.44
N LEU A 6 -6.15 17.65 -6.22
CA LEU A 6 -5.41 18.54 -7.11
C LEU A 6 -3.92 18.18 -7.19
N SER A 7 -3.31 17.86 -6.04
CA SER A 7 -1.92 17.40 -5.96
C SER A 7 -1.73 16.04 -6.64
N LEU A 8 -2.67 15.10 -6.45
CA LEU A 8 -2.64 13.81 -7.13
C LEU A 8 -2.78 13.97 -8.65
N ALA A 9 -3.73 14.79 -9.11
CA ALA A 9 -3.92 15.08 -10.53
C ALA A 9 -2.68 15.74 -11.14
N ALA A 10 -2.07 16.70 -10.44
CA ALA A 10 -0.81 17.31 -10.86
C ALA A 10 0.33 16.28 -10.91
N GLY A 11 0.44 15.40 -9.91
CA GLY A 11 1.44 14.34 -9.88
C GLY A 11 1.31 13.35 -11.04
N VAL A 12 0.07 12.97 -11.40
CA VAL A 12 -0.20 12.13 -12.57
C VAL A 12 0.14 12.86 -13.87
N PHE A 13 -0.21 14.14 -13.99
CA PHE A 13 0.11 14.95 -15.17
C PHE A 13 1.63 15.13 -15.36
N ILE A 14 2.35 15.38 -14.28
CA ILE A 14 3.83 15.46 -14.26
C ILE A 14 4.46 14.10 -14.60
N GLY A 15 3.92 13.01 -14.06
CA GLY A 15 4.38 11.65 -14.36
C GLY A 15 4.16 11.24 -15.82
N TRP A 16 3.10 11.77 -16.46
CA TRP A 16 2.83 11.57 -17.88
C TRP A 16 3.71 12.45 -18.79
N ALA A 17 3.94 13.71 -18.42
CA ALA A 17 4.74 14.65 -19.20
C ALA A 17 6.25 14.37 -19.14
N CYS A 18 6.75 13.84 -18.03
CA CYS A 18 8.17 13.52 -17.84
C CYS A 18 8.34 12.01 -17.59
N PRO A 19 8.54 11.17 -18.62
CA PRO A 19 8.87 9.76 -18.42
C PRO A 19 10.19 9.66 -17.64
N LEU A 20 10.10 9.25 -16.37
CA LEU A 20 11.26 9.21 -15.49
C LEU A 20 12.25 8.15 -15.97
N SER A 21 13.48 8.60 -16.22
CA SER A 21 14.64 7.71 -16.42
C SER A 21 14.75 6.68 -15.28
N PRO A 22 15.25 5.45 -15.53
CA PRO A 22 15.41 4.40 -14.51
C PRO A 22 16.27 4.78 -13.29
N ARG A 23 17.00 5.90 -13.36
CA ARG A 23 17.69 6.51 -12.20
C ARG A 23 16.75 7.35 -11.33
N GLY A 24 15.85 8.13 -11.94
CA GLY A 24 14.86 8.94 -11.25
C GLY A 24 13.86 8.08 -10.47
N VAL A 25 13.38 7.00 -11.08
CA VAL A 25 12.46 6.05 -10.41
C VAL A 25 13.10 5.45 -9.14
N ARG A 26 14.39 5.08 -9.20
CA ARG A 26 15.12 4.57 -8.04
C ARG A 26 15.33 5.62 -6.95
N LEU A 27 15.56 6.87 -7.33
CA LEU A 27 15.69 7.97 -6.36
C LEU A 27 14.35 8.25 -5.67
N VAL A 28 13.26 8.33 -6.44
CA VAL A 28 11.90 8.51 -5.91
C VAL A 28 11.54 7.35 -4.98
N GLN A 29 11.82 6.11 -5.34
CA GLN A 29 11.56 4.95 -4.48
C GLN A 29 12.29 5.05 -3.13
N LYS A 30 13.58 5.43 -3.14
CA LYS A 30 14.33 5.65 -1.89
C LYS A 30 13.77 6.82 -1.09
N ALA A 31 13.42 7.92 -1.74
CA ALA A 31 12.83 9.09 -1.11
C ALA A 31 11.46 8.78 -0.50
N THR A 32 10.62 8.01 -1.18
CA THR A 32 9.33 7.55 -0.66
C THR A 32 9.52 6.67 0.56
N LEU A 33 10.46 5.72 0.53
CA LEU A 33 10.74 4.89 1.71
C LEU A 33 11.22 5.74 2.90
N ALA A 34 12.14 6.69 2.65
CA ALA A 34 12.63 7.60 3.68
C ALA A 34 11.49 8.49 4.24
N ALA A 35 10.64 9.03 3.38
CA ALA A 35 9.48 9.82 3.77
C ALA A 35 8.47 8.99 4.55
N LEU A 36 8.17 7.76 4.11
CA LEU A 36 7.31 6.83 4.84
C LEU A 36 7.89 6.52 6.22
N PHE A 37 9.19 6.29 6.33
CA PHE A 37 9.84 6.05 7.62
C PHE A 37 9.69 7.24 8.57
N VAL A 38 9.96 8.45 8.08
CA VAL A 38 9.78 9.70 8.85
C VAL A 38 8.32 9.90 9.25
N LEU A 39 7.39 9.67 8.33
CA LEU A 39 5.96 9.88 8.55
C LEU A 39 5.38 8.86 9.53
N LEU A 40 5.74 7.59 9.38
CA LEU A 40 5.32 6.50 10.26
C LEU A 40 5.94 6.67 11.66
N GLY A 41 7.22 7.05 11.74
CA GLY A 41 7.89 7.37 13.00
C GLY A 41 7.26 8.59 13.69
N SER A 42 6.97 9.66 12.94
CA SER A 42 6.31 10.84 13.48
C SER A 42 4.90 10.53 14.00
N MET A 43 4.09 9.79 13.24
CA MET A 43 2.79 9.31 13.69
C MET A 43 2.91 8.47 14.96
N GLY A 44 3.82 7.49 14.98
CA GLY A 44 4.06 6.67 16.17
C GLY A 44 4.47 7.48 17.40
N ALA A 45 5.37 8.45 17.23
CA ALA A 45 5.78 9.34 18.30
C ALA A 45 4.63 10.24 18.80
N GLN A 46 3.78 10.72 17.90
CA GLN A 46 2.63 11.55 18.23
C GLN A 46 1.56 10.76 19.01
N LEU A 47 1.30 9.52 18.62
CA LEU A 47 0.41 8.62 19.36
C LEU A 47 1.02 8.21 20.72
N GLY A 48 2.32 7.95 20.78
CA GLY A 48 3.03 7.54 21.99
C GLY A 48 3.31 8.65 23.00
N ALA A 49 3.35 9.92 22.59
CA ALA A 49 3.47 11.05 23.51
C ALA A 49 2.11 11.51 24.07
N ASN A 50 1.01 11.00 23.54
CA ASN A 50 -0.33 11.39 23.93
C ASN A 50 -0.91 10.40 24.96
N GLU A 51 -0.80 10.73 26.24
CA GLU A 51 -1.30 9.93 27.37
C GLU A 51 -2.79 9.57 27.26
N ALA A 52 -3.62 10.44 26.65
CA ALA A 52 -5.03 10.14 26.43
C ALA A 52 -5.22 9.01 25.41
N VAL A 53 -4.38 8.99 24.37
CA VAL A 53 -4.36 7.91 23.37
C VAL A 53 -3.78 6.64 23.99
N LEU A 54 -2.63 6.73 24.66
CA LEU A 54 -1.98 5.63 25.40
C LEU A 54 -2.91 4.93 26.38
N ARG A 55 -3.61 5.69 27.23
CA ARG A 55 -4.60 5.15 28.18
C ARG A 55 -5.81 4.54 27.47
N SER A 56 -6.15 5.05 26.29
CA SER A 56 -7.21 4.50 25.44
C SER A 56 -6.73 3.36 24.53
N LEU A 57 -5.42 3.07 24.44
CA LEU A 57 -4.86 2.00 23.60
C LEU A 57 -5.33 0.62 24.03
N ASP A 58 -5.67 0.42 25.30
CA ASP A 58 -6.29 -0.84 25.74
C ASP A 58 -7.59 -1.09 24.96
N THR A 59 -8.48 -0.10 24.95
CA THR A 59 -9.77 -0.21 24.26
C THR A 59 -9.66 -0.03 22.73
N MET A 60 -8.82 0.89 22.26
CA MET A 60 -8.63 1.20 20.84
C MET A 60 -7.72 0.20 20.14
N GLY A 61 -6.70 -0.30 20.84
CA GLY A 61 -5.75 -1.28 20.33
C GLY A 61 -6.40 -2.64 20.11
N LEU A 62 -7.24 -3.11 21.04
CA LEU A 62 -8.00 -4.35 20.84
C LEU A 62 -8.96 -4.21 19.64
N ARG A 63 -9.68 -3.08 19.56
CA ARG A 63 -10.57 -2.77 18.43
C ARG A 63 -9.79 -2.72 17.11
N ALA A 64 -8.65 -2.03 17.09
CA ALA A 64 -7.80 -1.92 15.92
C ALA A 64 -7.23 -3.27 15.49
N LEU A 65 -6.82 -4.13 16.44
CA LEU A 65 -6.32 -5.47 16.16
C LEU A 65 -7.40 -6.34 15.52
N VAL A 66 -8.61 -6.35 16.09
CA VAL A 66 -9.74 -7.10 15.55
C VAL A 66 -10.14 -6.57 14.17
N LEU A 67 -10.22 -5.25 14.00
CA LEU A 67 -10.56 -4.62 12.72
C LEU A 67 -9.48 -4.88 11.66
N ALA A 68 -8.20 -4.74 11.99
CA ALA A 68 -7.09 -5.00 11.08
C ALA A 68 -7.05 -6.49 10.68
N GLY A 69 -7.16 -7.40 11.66
CA GLY A 69 -7.18 -8.83 11.42
C GLY A 69 -8.37 -9.26 10.56
N ALA A 70 -9.59 -8.81 10.90
CA ALA A 70 -10.79 -9.10 10.13
C ALA A 70 -10.73 -8.48 8.72
N SER A 71 -10.18 -7.27 8.58
CA SER A 71 -10.01 -6.60 7.29
C SER A 71 -9.03 -7.34 6.38
N VAL A 72 -7.87 -7.74 6.89
CA VAL A 72 -6.90 -8.53 6.12
C VAL A 72 -7.47 -9.90 5.77
N ALA A 73 -8.05 -10.61 6.73
CA ALA A 73 -8.67 -11.92 6.49
C ALA A 73 -9.82 -11.84 5.48
N GLY A 74 -10.68 -10.83 5.61
CA GLY A 74 -11.79 -10.57 4.69
C GLY A 74 -11.30 -10.23 3.27
N SER A 75 -10.27 -9.39 3.15
CA SER A 75 -9.67 -9.03 1.87
C SER A 75 -9.07 -10.26 1.15
N VAL A 76 -8.28 -11.07 1.87
CA VAL A 76 -7.69 -12.30 1.32
C VAL A 76 -8.76 -13.32 0.94
N LEU A 77 -9.77 -13.52 1.79
CA LEU A 77 -10.88 -14.43 1.52
C LEU A 77 -11.68 -13.99 0.28
N LEU A 78 -11.93 -12.69 0.14
CA LEU A 78 -12.70 -12.13 -0.97
C LEU A 78 -11.91 -12.23 -2.28
N VAL A 79 -10.61 -11.94 -2.27
CA VAL A 79 -9.74 -12.15 -3.43
C VAL A 79 -9.73 -13.62 -3.84
N TYR A 80 -9.58 -14.54 -2.87
CA TYR A 80 -9.59 -15.97 -3.17
C TYR A 80 -10.92 -16.44 -3.78
N LEU A 81 -12.05 -15.98 -3.22
CA LEU A 81 -13.38 -16.29 -3.75
C LEU A 81 -13.57 -15.70 -5.15
N PHE A 82 -13.13 -14.46 -5.36
CA PHE A 82 -13.21 -13.78 -6.65
C PHE A 82 -12.35 -14.48 -7.71
N THR A 83 -11.10 -14.83 -7.40
CA THR A 83 -10.23 -15.58 -8.32
C THR A 83 -10.83 -16.96 -8.63
N ARG A 84 -11.40 -17.65 -7.63
CA ARG A 84 -12.04 -18.95 -7.85
C ARG A 84 -13.31 -18.85 -8.70
N LEU A 85 -14.12 -17.82 -8.50
CA LEU A 85 -15.33 -17.54 -9.29
C LEU A 85 -14.98 -17.12 -10.72
N LEU A 86 -13.97 -16.27 -10.88
CA LEU A 86 -13.50 -15.79 -12.16
C LEU A 86 -12.86 -16.93 -12.98
N ASN A 87 -12.04 -17.78 -12.36
CA ASN A 87 -11.46 -18.98 -13.00
C ASN A 87 -12.54 -19.99 -13.47
N ARG A 88 -13.73 -19.96 -12.85
CA ARG A 88 -14.88 -20.77 -13.31
C ARG A 88 -15.61 -20.16 -14.51
N LEU A 89 -15.48 -18.85 -14.74
CA LEU A 89 -16.17 -18.12 -15.82
C LEU A 89 -15.26 -17.88 -17.04
N LEU A 90 -13.97 -17.66 -16.81
CA LEU A 90 -12.92 -17.59 -17.83
C LEU A 90 -11.76 -18.42 -17.30
N PRO A 91 -11.30 -19.49 -17.98
CA PRO A 91 -9.99 -20.06 -17.72
C PRO A 91 -8.96 -19.00 -18.09
N VAL A 92 -8.69 -18.11 -17.12
CA VAL A 92 -7.71 -17.05 -17.24
C VAL A 92 -6.37 -17.75 -17.24
N ASP A 93 -5.86 -18.01 -18.43
CA ASP A 93 -4.49 -18.44 -18.67
C ASP A 93 -3.58 -17.29 -18.22
N PHE A 94 -3.23 -17.30 -16.94
CA PHE A 94 -2.12 -16.52 -16.43
C PHE A 94 -0.86 -17.13 -17.05
N GLY A 95 -0.54 -16.69 -18.26
CA GLY A 95 0.69 -17.01 -18.96
C GLY A 95 1.86 -16.90 -17.98
N ASP A 96 2.36 -18.07 -17.62
CA ASP A 96 3.39 -18.30 -16.63
C ASP A 96 4.64 -17.49 -17.00
N GLY A 97 4.84 -16.38 -16.29
CA GLY A 97 6.00 -15.50 -16.41
C GLY A 97 7.26 -16.11 -15.81
N LYS A 98 7.54 -17.40 -16.05
CA LYS A 98 8.82 -18.04 -15.77
C LYS A 98 9.52 -18.47 -17.06
N LYS A 99 10.25 -17.53 -17.67
CA LYS A 99 11.57 -17.86 -18.24
C LYS A 99 12.41 -16.60 -18.45
N GLY A 100 13.46 -16.47 -17.64
CA GLY A 100 14.40 -15.34 -17.73
C GLY A 100 15.47 -15.29 -16.64
N ARG A 101 15.58 -16.32 -15.79
CA ARG A 101 16.82 -16.59 -15.04
C ARG A 101 17.40 -17.87 -15.61
N GLU A 102 18.14 -17.76 -16.70
CA GLU A 102 19.18 -18.68 -17.18
C GLU A 102 19.58 -18.28 -18.61
N SER A 103 20.61 -17.45 -18.74
CA SER A 103 21.65 -17.52 -19.79
C SER A 103 22.59 -16.32 -19.68
N GLY A 104 23.89 -16.60 -19.55
CA GLY A 104 25.01 -15.69 -19.82
C GLY A 104 25.68 -15.12 -18.59
#